data_AF-A0A1H4HHU0-F1
#
_entry.id   AF-A0A1H4HHU0-F1
#
_cell.length_a   1.000
_cell.length_b   1.000
_cell.length_c   1.000
_cell.angle_alpha   90.00
_cell.angle_beta   90.00
_cell.angle_gamma   90.00
#
_symmetry.space_group_name_H-M   'P 1'
#
loop_
_entity.id
_entity.type
_entity.pdbx_description
1 polymer ?
#
loop_
_entity_poly.entity_id
_entity_poly.type
_entity_poly.pdbx_seq_one_letter_code
_entity_poly.pdbx_strand_id
1 'polypeptide(L)' 'MLNLMKVQVGQSIRLKNGTVAEVVDNIGDGIWLQLRLPGSGEEELVHCEEMVELVEQ' A
#
# COMPACT_ATOMS: atom_id res chain seq x y z
N MET A 1 1.22 14.34 -0.57
CA MET A 1 2.03 13.34 -1.28
C MET A 1 2.54 12.36 -0.24
N LEU A 2 2.06 11.12 -0.28
CA LEU A 2 2.43 10.08 0.66
C LEU A 2 3.92 9.74 0.48
N ASN A 3 4.68 9.68 1.57
CA ASN A 3 6.09 9.30 1.50
C ASN A 3 6.23 7.78 1.69
N LEU A 4 6.30 7.04 0.59
CA LEU A 4 6.38 5.58 0.60
C LEU A 4 7.66 5.05 1.26
N MET A 5 8.73 5.84 1.33
CA MET A 5 9.97 5.46 2.04
C MET A 5 9.78 5.29 3.55
N LYS A 6 8.68 5.84 4.10
CA LYS A 6 8.34 5.73 5.53
C LYS A 6 7.23 4.73 5.81
N VAL A 7 6.68 4.12 4.77
CA VAL A 7 5.63 3.11 4.92
C VAL A 7 6.26 1.82 5.43
N GLN A 8 5.61 1.22 6.42
CA GLN A 8 6.04 -0.02 7.06
C GLN A 8 5.06 -1.16 6.76
N VAL A 9 5.58 -2.38 6.77
CA VAL A 9 4.77 -3.61 6.69
C VAL A 9 3.75 -3.62 7.84
N GLY A 10 2.53 -4.06 7.54
CA GLY A 10 1.38 -4.08 8.44
C GLY A 10 0.57 -2.78 8.45
N GLN A 11 1.04 -1.71 7.80
CA GLN A 11 0.22 -0.51 7.62
C GLN A 11 -0.81 -0.72 6.50
N SER A 12 -1.92 0.02 6.55
CA SER A 12 -2.94 -0.03 5.51
C SER A 12 -2.87 1.21 4.62
N ILE A 13 -2.96 1.02 3.31
CA ILE A 13 -3.01 2.09 2.31
C ILE A 13 -4.35 2.07 1.59
N ARG A 14 -4.94 3.26 1.43
CA ARG A 14 -6.10 3.48 0.57
C ARG A 14 -5.63 3.72 -0.86
N LEU A 15 -6.16 2.94 -1.79
CA LEU A 15 -5.97 3.08 -3.22
C LEU A 15 -7.02 3.99 -3.84
N LYS A 16 -6.76 4.52 -5.03
CA LYS A 16 -7.66 5.42 -5.77
C LYS A 16 -9.03 4.80 -6.06
N ASN A 17 -9.10 3.47 -6.23
CA ASN A 17 -10.34 2.73 -6.43
C ASN A 17 -11.18 2.57 -5.14
N GLY A 18 -10.71 3.10 -4.01
CA GLY A 18 -11.37 3.02 -2.70
C GLY A 18 -10.97 1.79 -1.88
N THR A 19 -10.23 0.84 -2.45
CA THR A 19 -9.73 -0.34 -1.75
C THR A 19 -8.74 0.06 -0.66
N VAL A 20 -8.84 -0.57 0.51
CA VAL A 20 -7.85 -0.45 1.59
C VAL A 20 -7.09 -1.76 1.67
N ALA A 21 -5.81 -1.74 1.32
CA ALA A 21 -4.95 -2.92 1.26
C ALA A 21 -3.82 -2.82 2.30
N GLU A 22 -3.38 -3.96 2.82
CA GLU A 22 -2.31 -4.04 3.83
C GLU A 22 -0.94 -4.10 3.14
N VAL A 23 0.03 -3.34 3.61
CA VAL A 23 1.41 -3.40 3.13
C VAL A 23 2.06 -4.67 3.65
N VAL A 24 2.45 -5.59 2.76
CA VAL A 24 3.15 -6.83 3.14
C VAL A 24 4.65 -6.77 2.85
N ASP A 25 5.07 -5.94 1.89
CA ASP A 25 6.48 -5.66 1.63
C ASP A 25 6.69 -4.23 1.10
N ASN A 26 7.85 -3.67 1.41
CA ASN A 26 8.31 -2.36 0.92
C ASN A 26 9.82 -2.41 0.69
N ILE A 27 10.22 -2.47 -0.58
CA ILE A 27 11.62 -2.48 -0.99
C ILE A 27 12.34 -1.14 -0.75
N GLY A 28 11.61 -0.09 -0.36
CA GLY A 28 12.16 1.21 -0.01
C GLY A 28 12.68 1.98 -1.22
N ASP A 29 12.03 1.84 -2.38
CA ASP A 29 12.36 2.58 -3.60
C ASP A 29 11.51 3.85 -3.79
N GLY A 30 10.43 3.98 -3.01
CA GLY A 30 9.51 5.11 -3.09
C GLY A 30 8.50 5.02 -4.24
N ILE A 31 8.44 3.88 -4.95
CA ILE A 31 7.67 3.69 -6.19
C ILE A 31 6.72 2.51 -6.07
N TRP A 32 7.17 1.39 -5.51
CA TRP A 32 6.40 0.15 -5.47
C TRP A 32 6.16 -0.33 -4.05
N LEU A 33 4.95 -0.82 -3.79
CA LEU A 33 4.62 -1.55 -2.56
C LEU A 33 3.93 -2.87 -2.91
N GLN A 34 4.29 -3.93 -2.19
CA GLN A 34 3.53 -5.17 -2.22
C GLN A 34 2.36 -5.02 -1.24
N LEU A 35 1.14 -5.07 -1.75
CA LEU A 35 -0.07 -4.90 -0.96
C LEU A 35 -0.91 -6.17 -0.98
N ARG A 36 -1.49 -6.54 0.15
CA ARG A 36 -2.47 -7.61 0.28
C ARG A 36 -3.89 -7.05 0.16
N LEU A 37 -4.61 -7.51 -0.84
CA LEU A 37 -5.98 -7.08 -1.11
C LEU A 37 -6.96 -7.65 -0.06
N PRO A 38 -7.93 -6.85 0.39
CA PRO A 38 -8.94 -7.32 1.33
C PRO A 38 -9.87 -8.34 0.65
N GLY A 39 -10.26 -9.38 1.40
CA GLY A 39 -11.19 -10.41 0.93
C GLY A 39 -10.53 -11.60 0.24
N SER A 40 -9.71 -11.37 -0.80
CA SER A 40 -9.00 -12.47 -1.49
C SER A 40 -7.71 -12.87 -0.79
N GLY A 41 -7.05 -11.93 -0.09
CA GLY A 41 -5.71 -12.16 0.48
C GLY A 41 -4.61 -12.26 -0.57
N GLU A 42 -4.91 -11.96 -1.84
CA GLU A 42 -3.93 -11.91 -2.92
C GLU A 42 -2.99 -10.73 -2.72
N GLU A 43 -1.72 -10.94 -3.01
CA GLU A 43 -0.68 -9.92 -2.92
C GLU A 43 -0.39 -9.37 -4.32
N GLU A 44 -0.45 -8.05 -4.47
CA GLU A 44 -0.25 -7.34 -5.71
C GLU A 44 0.83 -6.26 -5.55
N LEU A 45 1.68 -6.13 -6.57
CA LEU A 45 2.68 -5.06 -6.64
C LEU A 45 2.02 -3.80 -7.20
N VAL A 46 1.85 -2.79 -6.35
CA VAL A 46 1.09 -1.57 -6.68
C VAL A 46 2.02 -0.37 -6.82
N HIS A 47 1.80 0.41 -7.88
CA HIS A 47 2.56 1.63 -8.17
C HIS A 47 2.11 2.80 -7.29
N CYS A 48 3.04 3.69 -6.93
CA CYS A 48 2.80 4.82 -6.02
C CYS A 48 1.67 5.75 -6.49
N GLU A 49 1.46 5.85 -7.80
CA GLU A 49 0.38 6.67 -8.35
C GLU A 49 -1.00 6.16 -7.95
N GLU A 50 -1.18 4.87 -7.66
CA GLU A 50 -2.48 4.33 -7.27
C GLU A 50 -2.80 4.54 -5.79
N MET A 51 -1.86 5.04 -5.00
CA MET A 51 -1.96 5.20 -3.55
C MET A 51 -2.38 6.62 -3.18
N VAL A 52 -3.36 6.74 -2.30
CA VAL A 52 -3.93 8.03 -1.89
C VAL A 52 -3.37 8.44 -0.52
N GLU A 53 -3.56 7.58 0.49
CA GLU A 53 -3.23 7.90 1.88
C GLU A 53 -2.99 6.63 2.70
N LEU A 54 -2.26 6.78 3.82
CA LEU A 54 -2.22 5.79 4.89
C LEU A 54 -3.52 5.87 5.68
N VAL A 55 -4.07 4.71 6.03
CA VAL A 55 -5.21 4.60 6.93
C VAL A 55 -4.67 4.34 8.33
N GLU A 56 -4.89 5.28 9.25
CA GLU A 56 -4.61 5.06 10.67
C GLU A 56 -5.61 4.02 11.22
N GLN A 57 -5.10 3.02 11.94
CA GLN A 57 -5.91 2.03 12.65
C GLN A 57 -6.43 2.59 13.98
#